data_AF-R5V876-F1
#
_entry.id   AF-R5V876-F1
#
_cell.length_a   1.000
_cell.length_b   1.000
_cell.length_c   1.000
_cell.angle_alpha   90.00
_cell.angle_beta   90.00
_cell.angle_gamma   90.00
#
_symmetry.space_group_name_H-M   'P 1'
#
loop_
_entity.id
_entity.type
_entity.pdbx_description
1 polymer ?
#
loop_
_entity_poly.entity_id
_entity_poly.type
_entity_poly.pdbx_seq_one_letter_code
_entity_poly.pdbx_strand_id
1 'polypeptide(L)'
;MKHLDGAEGSLERGSIGGFELANGRIGSEATASGGGGSLSIYSDMIRVGGTSSYVLIGKNVVPATASGFTAAGRIINNQTNTYGGYGFDVANYGLFIEVSGGTKNYGLKSNAPLMATAFIGTKIGRLNITGSTYKIDFSQNNIFFIYASSAYNVTLPDESQVASMFGMSSLPSDFGLMLVFRCLVGSQNVTLTGIYDQNGSVQNYTLAVGDSIILLVAKVPYFGYFLINYTS
;
A
#
# COMPACT_ATOMS: atom_id res chain seq x y z
N MET A 1 -32.51 13.41 37.50
CA MET A 1 -32.60 12.55 36.31
C MET A 1 -34.08 12.44 35.98
N LYS A 2 -34.54 13.01 34.86
CA LYS A 2 -35.96 12.93 34.50
C LYS A 2 -36.18 11.52 33.92
N HIS A 3 -36.91 10.68 34.64
CA HIS A 3 -37.29 9.34 34.18
C HIS A 3 -38.17 9.49 32.93
N LEU A 4 -37.77 8.86 31.83
CA LEU A 4 -38.61 8.70 30.65
C LEU A 4 -39.41 7.41 30.84
N ASP A 5 -40.48 7.50 31.62
CA ASP A 5 -41.40 6.39 31.77
C ASP A 5 -42.29 6.29 30.52
N GLY A 6 -42.11 5.24 29.74
CA GLY A 6 -43.20 4.63 28.97
C GLY A 6 -43.82 5.40 27.80
N ALA A 7 -43.11 6.30 27.13
CA ALA A 7 -43.55 6.85 25.84
C ALA A 7 -42.71 6.27 24.70
N GLU A 8 -43.36 5.74 23.66
CA GLU A 8 -42.77 5.59 22.31
C GLU A 8 -42.52 7.00 21.73
N GLY A 9 -41.60 7.74 22.33
CA GLY A 9 -41.24 9.10 21.94
C GLY A 9 -40.04 9.07 21.01
N SER A 10 -40.22 9.53 19.78
CA SER A 10 -39.10 9.90 18.90
C SER A 10 -38.43 11.16 19.48
N LEU A 11 -37.16 11.03 19.90
CA LEU A 11 -36.34 12.18 20.27
C LEU A 11 -35.77 12.81 18.99
N GLU A 12 -36.55 13.72 18.38
CA GLU A 12 -36.16 14.38 17.12
C GLU A 12 -35.11 15.48 17.34
N ARG A 13 -35.04 16.04 18.55
CA ARG A 13 -34.06 17.07 18.93
C ARG A 13 -33.60 16.93 20.37
N GLY A 14 -32.32 17.16 20.63
CA GLY A 14 -31.77 17.17 21.98
C GLY A 14 -30.27 17.42 22.01
N SER A 15 -29.76 17.83 23.17
CA SER A 15 -28.33 18.08 23.41
C SER A 15 -27.84 17.25 24.58
N ILE A 16 -26.68 16.62 24.45
CA ILE A 16 -26.02 15.86 25.51
C ILE A 16 -24.50 16.00 25.42
N GLY A 17 -23.89 16.62 26.42
CA GLY A 17 -22.43 16.64 26.58
C GLY A 17 -21.65 17.18 25.36
N GLY A 18 -22.19 18.18 24.64
CA GLY A 18 -21.56 18.74 23.43
C GLY A 18 -21.94 18.04 22.12
N PHE A 19 -22.90 17.12 22.17
CA PHE A 19 -23.51 16.50 20.99
C PHE A 19 -24.97 16.92 20.84
N GLU A 20 -25.42 17.12 19.61
CA GLU A 20 -26.81 17.38 19.27
C GLU A 20 -27.41 16.24 18.43
N LEU A 21 -28.68 15.97 18.70
CA LEU A 21 -29.61 15.34 17.79
C LEU A 21 -30.38 16.48 17.12
N ALA A 22 -30.19 16.65 15.82
CA ALA A 22 -30.90 17.64 15.02
C ALA A 22 -30.71 17.33 13.54
N ASN A 23 -31.65 17.79 12.70
CA ASN A 23 -31.49 17.77 11.25
C ASN A 23 -31.15 16.38 10.67
N GLY A 24 -31.76 15.32 11.23
CA GLY A 24 -31.56 13.94 10.76
C GLY A 24 -30.16 13.36 11.03
N ARG A 25 -29.38 13.98 11.93
CA ARG A 25 -28.07 13.49 12.34
C ARG A 25 -27.90 13.51 13.85
N ILE A 26 -26.94 12.72 14.31
CA ILE A 26 -26.28 12.87 15.62
C ILE A 26 -24.90 13.46 15.35
N GLY A 27 -24.48 14.51 16.04
CA GLY A 27 -23.13 15.03 15.84
C GLY A 27 -22.72 16.05 16.88
N SER A 28 -21.49 16.55 16.79
CA SER A 28 -21.04 17.60 17.70
C SER A 28 -21.89 18.86 17.49
N GLU A 29 -22.26 19.51 18.60
CA GLU A 29 -22.91 20.81 18.60
C GLU A 29 -22.11 21.80 17.76
N ALA A 30 -22.78 22.47 16.82
CA ALA A 30 -22.12 23.52 16.03
C ALA A 30 -21.89 24.74 16.93
N THR A 31 -20.65 25.19 17.06
CA THR A 31 -20.40 26.54 17.60
C THR A 31 -20.88 27.57 16.57
N ALA A 32 -21.26 28.76 17.04
CA ALA A 32 -21.98 29.79 16.26
C ALA A 32 -21.31 30.28 14.95
N SER A 33 -20.14 29.76 14.59
CA SER A 33 -19.33 30.16 13.43
C SER A 33 -19.45 29.25 12.19
N GLY A 34 -20.43 28.33 12.14
CA GLY A 34 -20.95 27.79 10.86
C GLY A 34 -20.08 26.77 10.12
N GLY A 35 -19.04 26.21 10.75
CA GLY A 35 -18.40 25.00 10.24
C GLY A 35 -19.10 23.78 10.83
N GLY A 36 -19.83 23.01 10.02
CA GLY A 36 -20.49 21.77 10.47
C GLY A 36 -19.52 20.96 11.34
N GLY A 37 -19.90 20.74 12.59
CA GLY A 37 -18.99 20.35 13.66
C GLY A 37 -18.16 19.10 13.36
N SER A 38 -17.13 18.87 14.18
CA SER A 38 -16.09 17.84 13.98
C SER A 38 -16.60 16.41 13.82
N LEU A 39 -17.84 16.10 14.21
CA LEU A 39 -18.49 14.79 14.01
C LEU A 39 -19.92 14.96 13.51
N SER A 40 -20.32 14.18 12.51
CA SER A 40 -21.71 14.00 12.08
C SER A 40 -21.99 12.56 11.66
N ILE A 41 -23.05 11.97 12.17
CA ILE A 41 -23.53 10.62 11.88
C ILE A 41 -24.95 10.76 11.31
N TYR A 42 -25.09 10.51 10.03
CA TYR A 42 -26.33 10.44 9.29
C TYR A 42 -26.78 8.97 9.18
N SER A 43 -27.99 8.74 8.66
CA SER A 43 -28.49 7.38 8.41
C SER A 43 -27.65 6.59 7.39
N ASP A 44 -26.88 7.27 6.53
CA ASP A 44 -26.11 6.64 5.45
C ASP A 44 -24.66 7.14 5.33
N MET A 45 -24.19 8.00 6.24
CA MET A 45 -22.83 8.57 6.20
C MET A 45 -22.32 8.98 7.59
N ILE A 46 -21.04 8.73 7.84
CA ILE A 46 -20.28 9.29 8.95
C ILE A 46 -19.28 10.31 8.38
N ARG A 47 -19.21 11.48 9.00
CA ARG A 47 -18.21 12.52 8.76
C ARG A 47 -17.45 12.81 10.04
N VAL A 48 -16.12 12.80 9.97
CA VAL A 48 -15.23 13.19 11.06
C VAL A 48 -14.19 14.18 10.55
N GLY A 49 -13.93 15.24 11.31
CA GLY A 49 -12.92 16.26 11.00
C GLY A 49 -13.50 17.63 10.71
N GLY A 50 -12.62 18.58 10.37
CA GLY A 50 -12.95 19.98 10.13
C GLY A 50 -13.04 20.36 8.66
N THR A 51 -12.82 21.64 8.36
CA THR A 51 -12.86 22.19 7.00
C THR A 51 -11.67 21.72 6.16
N SER A 52 -10.45 21.79 6.70
CA SER A 52 -9.22 21.50 5.95
C SER A 52 -8.80 20.04 6.00
N SER A 53 -9.31 19.26 6.95
CA SER A 53 -9.03 17.81 7.04
C SER A 53 -10.25 17.08 7.56
N TYR A 54 -10.70 16.08 6.81
CA TYR A 54 -11.85 15.26 7.19
C TYR A 54 -11.87 13.91 6.48
N VAL A 55 -12.63 13.00 7.07
CA VAL A 55 -12.95 11.68 6.54
C VAL A 55 -14.47 11.58 6.39
N LEU A 56 -14.92 11.05 5.26
CA LEU A 56 -16.29 10.62 5.02
C LEU A 56 -16.30 9.11 4.77
N ILE A 57 -17.22 8.41 5.39
CA ILE A 57 -17.50 6.98 5.12
C ILE A 57 -19.01 6.84 5.01
N GLY A 58 -19.52 6.26 3.92
CA GLY A 58 -20.96 6.18 3.70
C GLY A 58 -21.36 5.71 2.31
N LYS A 59 -22.66 5.76 2.01
CA LYS A 59 -23.24 5.21 0.77
C LYS A 59 -22.64 5.82 -0.52
N ASN A 60 -22.42 7.13 -0.55
CA ASN A 60 -21.76 7.80 -1.66
C ASN A 60 -21.11 9.12 -1.22
N VAL A 61 -19.79 9.12 -1.09
CA VAL A 61 -19.03 10.28 -0.58
C VAL A 61 -18.17 10.95 -1.66
N VAL A 62 -18.58 10.87 -2.91
CA VAL A 62 -17.91 11.53 -4.06
C VAL A 62 -18.04 13.05 -3.97
N PRO A 63 -17.00 13.84 -4.35
CA PRO A 63 -17.10 15.30 -4.38
C PRO A 63 -18.11 15.76 -5.44
N ALA A 64 -18.84 16.85 -5.17
CA ALA A 64 -19.85 17.39 -6.08
C ALA A 64 -19.30 17.77 -7.47
N THR A 65 -18.00 18.01 -7.57
CA THR A 65 -17.30 18.31 -8.83
C THR A 65 -17.00 17.07 -9.67
N ALA A 66 -17.36 15.88 -9.21
CA ALA A 66 -17.09 14.64 -9.93
C ALA A 66 -18.37 13.85 -10.20
N SER A 67 -18.53 13.42 -11.45
CA SER A 67 -19.71 12.71 -11.95
C SER A 67 -19.36 11.31 -12.43
N GLY A 68 -20.31 10.38 -12.37
CA GLY A 68 -20.19 9.06 -13.00
C GLY A 68 -19.54 7.97 -12.14
N PHE A 69 -19.34 8.21 -10.84
CA PHE A 69 -18.85 7.19 -9.91
C PHE A 69 -19.42 7.35 -8.51
N THR A 70 -19.26 6.30 -7.70
CA THR A 70 -19.61 6.27 -6.28
C THR A 70 -18.36 5.92 -5.46
N ALA A 71 -18.33 6.35 -4.20
CA ALA A 71 -17.24 6.04 -3.29
C ALA A 71 -17.81 5.74 -1.91
N ALA A 72 -17.32 4.67 -1.28
CA ALA A 72 -17.68 4.30 0.09
C ALA A 72 -16.92 5.12 1.14
N GLY A 73 -15.78 5.70 0.76
CA GLY A 73 -14.91 6.47 1.65
C GLY A 73 -14.19 7.61 0.92
N ARG A 74 -13.90 8.69 1.64
CA ARG A 74 -13.13 9.83 1.17
C ARG A 74 -12.31 10.41 2.31
N ILE A 75 -11.02 10.61 2.09
CA ILE A 75 -10.09 11.18 3.06
C ILE A 75 -9.46 12.43 2.42
N ILE A 76 -9.59 13.57 3.08
CA ILE A 76 -9.04 14.85 2.62
C ILE A 76 -8.14 15.42 3.70
N ASN A 77 -6.96 15.87 3.30
CA ASN A 77 -6.07 16.64 4.16
C ASN A 77 -5.38 17.76 3.36
N ASN A 78 -5.91 18.96 3.53
CA ASN A 78 -5.43 20.22 2.96
C ASN A 78 -4.91 21.16 4.07
N GLN A 79 -4.52 20.62 5.23
CA GLN A 79 -3.99 21.43 6.32
C GLN A 79 -2.73 22.17 5.85
N THR A 80 -2.64 23.45 6.15
CA THR A 80 -1.40 24.20 5.89
C THR A 80 -0.46 23.99 7.07
N ASN A 81 0.54 23.12 6.90
CA ASN A 81 1.61 22.97 7.88
C ASN A 81 2.62 24.10 7.66
N THR A 82 2.81 24.97 8.63
CA THR A 82 3.72 26.13 8.50
C THR A 82 5.02 25.97 9.29
N TYR A 83 5.14 24.92 10.11
CA TYR A 83 6.30 24.71 10.97
C TYR A 83 7.10 23.47 10.55
N GLY A 84 8.21 23.69 9.85
CA GLY A 84 9.24 22.69 9.61
C GLY A 84 10.24 22.65 10.76
N GLY A 85 10.01 21.79 11.75
CA GLY A 85 10.97 21.59 12.84
C GLY A 85 12.27 20.96 12.33
N TYR A 86 13.41 21.32 12.93
CA TYR A 86 14.72 20.71 12.65
C TYR A 86 15.19 20.79 11.18
N GLY A 87 14.72 21.80 10.44
CA GLY A 87 15.11 22.00 9.03
C GLY A 87 14.47 21.03 8.04
N PHE A 88 13.45 20.26 8.47
CA PHE A 88 12.68 19.39 7.59
C PHE A 88 11.54 20.15 6.90
N ASP A 89 11.24 19.75 5.68
CA ASP A 89 10.03 20.19 4.99
C ASP A 89 8.78 19.62 5.69
N VAL A 90 7.70 20.39 5.65
CA VAL A 90 6.40 19.96 6.14
C VAL A 90 5.71 19.02 5.15
N ALA A 91 5.05 17.98 5.65
CA ALA A 91 4.32 17.03 4.82
C ALA A 91 2.90 16.79 5.34
N ASN A 92 1.96 16.55 4.44
CA ASN A 92 0.62 16.07 4.77
C ASN A 92 0.46 14.62 4.34
N TYR A 93 -0.03 13.80 5.26
CA TYR A 93 -0.56 12.48 4.92
C TYR A 93 -2.09 12.58 4.81
N GLY A 94 -2.65 12.09 3.71
CA GLY A 94 -4.08 11.80 3.66
C GLY A 94 -4.41 10.67 4.62
N LEU A 95 -3.69 9.55 4.50
CA LEU A 95 -3.79 8.39 5.37
C LEU A 95 -2.39 7.92 5.75
N PHE A 96 -2.09 7.85 7.04
CA PHE A 96 -0.83 7.34 7.57
C PHE A 96 -1.06 5.92 8.08
N ILE A 97 -0.48 4.92 7.40
CA ILE A 97 -0.66 3.51 7.71
C ILE A 97 0.67 2.92 8.17
N GLU A 98 0.71 2.49 9.42
CA GLU A 98 1.86 1.77 9.99
C GLU A 98 1.41 0.36 10.39
N VAL A 99 2.00 -0.66 9.77
CA VAL A 99 1.71 -2.07 10.05
C VAL A 99 3.01 -2.77 10.40
N SER A 100 3.07 -3.37 11.59
CA SER A 100 4.26 -4.02 12.11
C SER A 100 3.91 -5.23 13.00
N GLY A 101 4.92 -6.02 13.38
CA GLY A 101 4.77 -7.18 14.26
C GLY A 101 4.47 -8.51 13.54
N GLY A 102 4.04 -8.50 12.28
CA GLY A 102 3.87 -9.70 11.47
C GLY A 102 5.13 -10.10 10.70
N THR A 103 5.24 -11.38 10.33
CA THR A 103 6.23 -11.86 9.33
C THR A 103 6.08 -11.14 7.99
N LYS A 104 4.83 -10.75 7.65
CA LYS A 104 4.46 -9.96 6.47
C LYS A 104 3.48 -8.89 6.92
N ASN A 105 3.67 -7.67 6.43
CA ASN A 105 2.87 -6.51 6.81
C ASN A 105 2.37 -5.82 5.53
N TYR A 106 1.07 -5.87 5.28
CA TYR A 106 0.44 -5.26 4.11
C TYR A 106 -0.33 -4.02 4.55
N GLY A 107 0.08 -2.84 4.07
CA GLY A 107 -0.63 -1.59 4.37
C GLY A 107 -1.95 -1.45 3.61
N LEU A 108 -1.98 -1.89 2.35
CA LEU A 108 -3.15 -1.81 1.46
C LEU A 108 -3.21 -3.06 0.57
N LYS A 109 -4.42 -3.63 0.41
CA LYS A 109 -4.72 -4.71 -0.54
C LYS A 109 -5.87 -4.26 -1.43
N SER A 110 -5.72 -4.40 -2.74
CA SER A 110 -6.73 -4.02 -3.73
C SER A 110 -6.84 -5.10 -4.80
N ASN A 111 -8.06 -5.38 -5.26
CA ASN A 111 -8.35 -6.16 -6.47
C ASN A 111 -8.56 -5.25 -7.70
N ALA A 112 -8.34 -3.95 -7.55
CA ALA A 112 -8.43 -2.95 -8.60
C ALA A 112 -7.13 -2.10 -8.64
N PRO A 113 -6.85 -1.41 -9.75
CA PRO A 113 -5.70 -0.50 -9.84
C PRO A 113 -5.70 0.55 -8.74
N LEU A 114 -4.50 0.87 -8.23
CA LEU A 114 -4.29 2.01 -7.34
C LEU A 114 -3.86 3.23 -8.17
N MET A 115 -4.65 4.29 -8.13
CA MET A 115 -4.37 5.54 -8.85
C MET A 115 -3.64 6.52 -7.93
N ALA A 116 -2.43 6.93 -8.31
CA ALA A 116 -1.64 7.92 -7.58
C ALA A 116 -0.73 8.68 -8.56
N THR A 117 -0.33 9.91 -8.21
CA THR A 117 0.70 10.65 -8.97
C THR A 117 2.05 9.93 -8.95
N ALA A 118 2.40 9.27 -7.84
CA ALA A 118 3.62 8.49 -7.71
C ALA A 118 3.48 7.38 -6.65
N PHE A 119 4.23 6.29 -6.85
CA PHE A 119 4.51 5.27 -5.82
C PHE A 119 5.97 5.41 -5.40
N ILE A 120 6.21 5.83 -4.15
CA ILE A 120 7.55 6.09 -3.62
C ILE A 120 7.96 4.92 -2.71
N GLY A 121 8.90 4.10 -3.18
CA GLY A 121 9.55 3.08 -2.36
C GLY A 121 10.73 3.67 -1.60
N THR A 122 10.73 3.54 -0.27
CA THR A 122 11.81 4.06 0.60
C THR A 122 12.72 2.97 1.15
N LYS A 123 12.48 1.70 0.78
CA LYS A 123 13.22 0.54 1.29
C LYS A 123 13.64 -0.40 0.19
N ILE A 124 14.88 -0.89 0.30
CA ILE A 124 15.49 -1.89 -0.56
C ILE A 124 15.61 -3.21 0.23
N GLY A 125 15.33 -4.34 -0.43
CA GLY A 125 15.62 -5.66 0.11
C GLY A 125 17.10 -5.98 -0.04
N ARG A 126 17.77 -6.49 1.01
CA ARG A 126 19.15 -6.98 0.91
C ARG A 126 19.17 -8.50 0.83
N LEU A 127 19.72 -9.03 -0.26
CA LEU A 127 19.95 -10.46 -0.45
C LEU A 127 21.42 -10.77 -0.21
N ASN A 128 21.74 -11.38 0.93
CA ASN A 128 23.11 -11.81 1.25
C ASN A 128 23.25 -13.31 0.95
N ILE A 129 24.18 -13.66 0.08
CA ILE A 129 24.45 -15.02 -0.38
C ILE A 129 25.83 -15.42 0.12
N THR A 130 25.88 -16.21 1.18
CA THR A 130 27.13 -16.68 1.80
C THR A 130 27.30 -18.20 1.71
N GLY A 131 26.47 -18.87 0.90
CA GLY A 131 26.40 -20.32 0.78
C GLY A 131 25.12 -20.76 0.05
N SER A 132 24.70 -22.00 0.28
CA SER A 132 23.54 -22.61 -0.37
C SER A 132 22.18 -22.19 0.21
N THR A 133 22.16 -21.49 1.35
CA THR A 133 20.92 -21.07 2.02
C THR A 133 20.80 -19.56 1.98
N TYR A 134 20.02 -19.03 1.03
CA TYR A 134 19.56 -17.65 1.01
C TYR A 134 18.03 -17.62 1.10
N LYS A 135 17.47 -16.55 1.67
CA LYS A 135 16.03 -16.32 1.69
C LYS A 135 15.72 -15.06 0.89
N ILE A 136 14.81 -15.21 -0.06
CA ILE A 136 14.22 -14.11 -0.80
C ILE A 136 12.72 -14.15 -0.61
N ASP A 137 12.09 -13.00 -0.38
CA ASP A 137 10.65 -12.88 -0.19
C ASP A 137 10.13 -11.72 -1.03
N PHE A 138 9.53 -12.06 -2.17
CA PHE A 138 8.98 -11.10 -3.13
C PHE A 138 7.75 -10.34 -2.60
N SER A 139 7.15 -10.79 -1.49
CA SER A 139 6.05 -10.05 -0.85
C SER A 139 6.53 -8.85 -0.04
N GLN A 140 7.82 -8.79 0.30
CA GLN A 140 8.38 -7.74 1.14
C GLN A 140 9.06 -6.63 0.35
N ASN A 141 9.72 -6.99 -0.76
CA ASN A 141 10.44 -6.07 -1.63
C ASN A 141 10.33 -6.54 -3.08
N ASN A 142 10.36 -5.57 -4.00
CA ASN A 142 10.51 -5.80 -5.43
C ASN A 142 11.84 -5.28 -5.98
N ILE A 143 12.61 -4.55 -5.16
CA ILE A 143 13.96 -4.07 -5.47
C ILE A 143 14.92 -4.74 -4.49
N PHE A 144 15.88 -5.48 -5.02
CA PHE A 144 16.85 -6.27 -4.26
C PHE A 144 18.27 -5.88 -4.61
N PHE A 145 19.05 -5.62 -3.57
CA PHE A 145 20.49 -5.44 -3.66
C PHE A 145 21.15 -6.74 -3.22
N ILE A 146 21.91 -7.35 -4.13
CA ILE A 146 22.54 -8.66 -3.93
C ILE A 146 23.99 -8.46 -3.51
N TYR A 147 24.39 -9.14 -2.45
CA TYR A 147 25.78 -9.34 -2.06
C TYR A 147 26.08 -10.82 -1.97
N ALA A 148 27.19 -11.25 -2.56
CA ALA A 148 27.66 -12.62 -2.55
C ALA A 148 29.11 -12.70 -2.06
N SER A 149 29.40 -13.59 -1.12
CA SER A 149 30.77 -13.77 -0.60
C SER A 149 31.71 -14.51 -1.56
N SER A 150 31.13 -15.26 -2.51
CA SER A 150 31.82 -16.05 -3.54
C SER A 150 30.99 -15.99 -4.82
N ALA A 151 31.55 -16.45 -5.94
CA ALA A 151 30.75 -16.62 -7.15
C ALA A 151 29.68 -17.71 -6.92
N TYR A 152 28.41 -17.36 -7.12
CA TYR A 152 27.28 -18.28 -6.92
C TYR A 152 26.32 -18.30 -8.10
N ASN A 153 25.83 -19.50 -8.41
CA ASN A 153 24.63 -19.68 -9.23
C ASN A 153 23.40 -19.63 -8.32
N VAL A 154 22.42 -18.81 -8.68
CA VAL A 154 21.21 -18.54 -7.91
C VAL A 154 20.02 -18.97 -8.75
N THR A 155 19.33 -20.01 -8.27
CA THR A 155 18.04 -20.41 -8.81
C THR A 155 16.96 -19.58 -8.13
N LEU A 156 16.19 -18.83 -8.91
CA LEU A 156 15.08 -18.07 -8.35
C LEU A 156 13.94 -19.02 -7.89
N PRO A 157 13.10 -18.60 -6.93
CA PRO A 157 12.04 -19.45 -6.38
C PRO A 157 11.09 -20.04 -7.44
N ASP A 158 10.61 -21.26 -7.25
CA ASP A 158 9.58 -21.83 -8.13
C ASP A 158 8.18 -21.21 -7.88
N GLU A 159 7.19 -21.58 -8.70
CA GLU A 159 5.82 -21.06 -8.59
C GLU A 159 5.23 -21.27 -7.19
N SER A 160 5.44 -22.44 -6.59
CA SER A 160 4.89 -22.80 -5.29
C SER A 160 5.52 -21.97 -4.17
N GLN A 161 6.83 -21.72 -4.29
CA GLN A 161 7.56 -20.86 -3.37
C GLN A 161 7.09 -19.41 -3.50
N VAL A 162 6.92 -18.88 -4.71
CA VAL A 162 6.38 -17.53 -4.93
C VAL A 162 4.94 -17.43 -4.41
N ALA A 163 4.08 -18.41 -4.65
CA ALA A 163 2.73 -18.45 -4.09
C ALA A 163 2.76 -18.35 -2.55
N SER A 164 3.63 -19.13 -1.90
CA SER A 164 3.78 -19.12 -0.45
C SER A 164 4.27 -17.76 0.09
N MET A 165 5.10 -17.02 -0.68
CA MET A 165 5.52 -15.65 -0.35
C MET A 165 4.32 -14.71 -0.25
N PHE A 166 3.30 -14.87 -1.09
CA PHE A 166 2.08 -14.07 -1.00
C PHE A 166 0.99 -14.69 -0.12
N GLY A 167 1.29 -15.79 0.59
CA GLY A 167 0.33 -16.48 1.45
C GLY A 167 -0.76 -17.23 0.67
N MET A 168 -0.43 -17.66 -0.55
CA MET A 168 -1.33 -18.37 -1.46
C MET A 168 -0.89 -19.83 -1.61
N SER A 169 -1.84 -20.74 -1.83
CA SER A 169 -1.55 -22.13 -2.21
C SER A 169 -1.15 -22.27 -3.68
N SER A 170 -1.56 -21.32 -4.53
CA SER A 170 -1.17 -21.21 -5.93
C SER A 170 -1.26 -19.76 -6.41
N LEU A 171 -0.48 -19.40 -7.43
CA LEU A 171 -0.57 -18.07 -8.03
C LEU A 171 -1.77 -17.97 -8.98
N PRO A 172 -2.44 -16.79 -9.05
CA PRO A 172 -3.42 -16.49 -10.10
C PRO A 172 -2.84 -16.74 -11.49
N SER A 173 -3.67 -17.18 -12.43
CA SER A 173 -3.26 -17.46 -13.83
C SER A 173 -2.85 -16.20 -14.60
N ASP A 174 -3.04 -15.03 -14.02
CA ASP A 174 -2.68 -13.71 -14.55
C ASP A 174 -1.69 -12.99 -13.62
N PHE A 175 -0.99 -13.74 -12.77
CA PHE A 175 0.02 -13.17 -11.87
C PHE A 175 1.14 -12.48 -12.63
N GLY A 176 1.53 -11.30 -12.16
CA GLY A 176 2.65 -10.51 -12.67
C GLY A 176 3.33 -9.71 -11.56
N LEU A 177 4.65 -9.70 -11.54
CA LEU A 177 5.48 -8.90 -10.62
C LEU A 177 6.78 -8.47 -11.31
N MET A 178 7.07 -7.17 -11.30
CA MET A 178 8.38 -6.68 -11.71
C MET A 178 9.37 -6.73 -10.55
N LEU A 179 10.55 -7.29 -10.80
CA LEU A 179 11.67 -7.36 -9.87
C LEU A 179 12.88 -6.62 -10.44
N VAL A 180 13.60 -5.93 -9.58
CA VAL A 180 14.90 -5.33 -9.90
C VAL A 180 15.94 -5.94 -9.00
N PHE A 181 17.01 -6.47 -9.59
CA PHE A 181 18.18 -6.93 -8.88
C PHE A 181 19.38 -6.06 -9.25
N ARG A 182 20.17 -5.65 -8.25
CA ARG A 182 21.43 -4.92 -8.44
C ARG A 182 22.54 -5.55 -7.63
N CYS A 183 23.70 -5.78 -8.25
CA CYS A 183 24.85 -6.34 -7.55
C CYS A 183 25.60 -5.25 -6.78
N LEU A 184 25.83 -5.49 -5.48
CA LEU A 184 26.44 -4.54 -4.57
C LEU A 184 27.96 -4.45 -4.73
N VAL A 185 28.50 -3.29 -4.39
CA VAL A 185 29.96 -3.11 -4.20
C VAL A 185 30.46 -4.11 -3.16
N GLY A 186 31.59 -4.76 -3.47
CA GLY A 186 32.22 -5.79 -2.65
C GLY A 186 31.65 -7.20 -2.85
N SER A 187 30.60 -7.36 -3.65
CA SER A 187 30.08 -8.67 -4.04
C SER A 187 31.00 -9.37 -5.04
N GLN A 188 31.02 -10.70 -4.99
CA GLN A 188 31.45 -11.52 -6.13
C GLN A 188 30.30 -11.68 -7.14
N ASN A 189 30.61 -12.26 -8.31
CA ASN A 189 29.64 -12.44 -9.39
C ASN A 189 28.47 -13.33 -8.96
N VAL A 190 27.25 -12.91 -9.33
CA VAL A 190 26.03 -13.68 -9.07
C VAL A 190 25.37 -14.04 -10.39
N THR A 191 25.25 -15.33 -10.67
CA THR A 191 24.61 -15.81 -11.89
C THR A 191 23.17 -16.23 -11.59
N LEU A 192 22.20 -15.46 -12.08
CA LEU A 192 20.79 -15.86 -12.05
C LEU A 192 20.54 -16.87 -13.15
N THR A 193 19.94 -18.01 -12.81
CA THR A 193 19.69 -19.10 -13.75
C THR A 193 18.21 -19.20 -14.14
N GLY A 194 17.94 -19.81 -15.29
CA GLY A 194 16.57 -20.14 -15.70
C GLY A 194 15.73 -18.94 -16.14
N ILE A 195 16.36 -17.91 -16.72
CA ILE A 195 15.70 -16.68 -17.15
C ILE A 195 15.36 -16.78 -18.64
N TYR A 196 14.10 -16.55 -18.97
CA TYR A 196 13.65 -16.41 -20.35
C TYR A 196 14.12 -15.07 -20.92
N ASP A 197 14.85 -15.09 -22.02
CA ASP A 197 15.26 -13.89 -22.74
C ASP A 197 14.10 -13.28 -23.56
N GLN A 198 14.38 -12.18 -24.26
CA GLN A 198 13.38 -11.52 -25.13
C GLN A 198 12.82 -12.42 -26.26
N ASN A 199 13.49 -13.52 -26.58
CA ASN A 199 13.08 -14.47 -27.61
C ASN A 199 12.40 -15.73 -27.02
N GLY A 200 12.25 -15.81 -25.69
CA GLY A 200 11.69 -16.97 -25.00
C GLY A 200 12.67 -18.14 -24.83
N SER A 201 13.97 -17.93 -25.08
CA SER A 201 15.01 -18.93 -24.79
C SER A 201 15.45 -18.82 -23.33
N VAL A 202 15.70 -19.96 -22.68
CA VAL A 202 16.17 -19.98 -21.30
C VAL A 202 17.69 -19.80 -21.27
N GLN A 203 18.18 -18.80 -20.55
CA GLN A 203 19.60 -18.55 -20.35
C GLN A 203 19.92 -18.02 -18.94
N ASN A 204 21.22 -17.89 -18.66
CA ASN A 204 21.73 -17.42 -17.38
C ASN A 204 22.34 -16.02 -17.54
N TYR A 205 22.18 -15.18 -16.52
CA TYR A 205 22.71 -13.81 -16.51
C TYR A 205 23.63 -13.63 -15.31
N THR A 206 24.89 -13.27 -15.55
CA THR A 206 25.89 -13.08 -14.50
C THR A 206 26.03 -11.60 -14.18
N LEU A 207 25.64 -11.22 -12.97
CA LEU A 207 25.73 -9.87 -12.43
C LEU A 207 27.10 -9.67 -11.76
N ALA A 208 27.96 -8.86 -12.36
CA ALA A 208 29.14 -8.28 -11.72
C ALA A 208 28.74 -7.04 -10.90
N VAL A 209 29.69 -6.50 -10.12
CA VAL A 209 29.45 -5.32 -9.27
C VAL A 209 28.96 -4.12 -10.09
N GLY A 210 27.81 -3.56 -9.72
CA GLY A 210 27.22 -2.41 -10.41
C GLY A 210 26.17 -2.79 -11.46
N ASP A 211 26.17 -4.04 -11.90
CA ASP A 211 25.19 -4.55 -12.86
C ASP A 211 23.80 -4.57 -12.26
N SER A 212 22.81 -4.49 -13.14
CA SER A 212 21.41 -4.63 -12.75
C SER A 212 20.60 -5.37 -13.79
N ILE A 213 19.60 -6.10 -13.31
CA ILE A 213 18.65 -6.83 -14.14
C ILE A 213 17.23 -6.56 -13.66
N ILE A 214 16.34 -6.30 -14.61
CA ILE A 214 14.92 -6.15 -14.40
C ILE A 214 14.24 -7.40 -14.97
N LEU A 215 13.50 -8.09 -14.12
CA LEU A 215 12.78 -9.32 -14.46
C LEU A 215 11.29 -9.10 -14.27
N LEU A 216 10.49 -9.65 -15.18
CA LEU A 216 9.07 -9.88 -14.98
C LEU A 216 8.88 -11.33 -14.51
N VAL A 217 8.34 -11.51 -13.31
CA VAL A 217 7.80 -12.79 -12.86
C VAL A 217 6.36 -12.85 -13.32
N ALA A 218 6.02 -13.79 -14.18
CA ALA A 218 4.66 -13.90 -14.70
C ALA A 218 4.18 -15.34 -14.78
N LYS A 219 2.87 -15.54 -14.70
CA LYS A 219 2.18 -16.81 -14.95
C LYS A 219 1.33 -16.75 -16.22
N VAL A 220 1.89 -16.22 -17.31
CA VAL A 220 1.19 -16.11 -18.60
C VAL A 220 2.20 -16.32 -19.74
N PRO A 221 2.09 -17.37 -20.58
CA PRO A 221 1.15 -18.50 -20.50
C PRO A 221 1.55 -19.59 -19.47
N TYR A 222 2.77 -19.51 -18.93
CA TYR A 222 3.30 -20.40 -17.89
C TYR A 222 4.07 -19.57 -16.85
N PHE A 223 4.37 -20.15 -15.69
CA PHE A 223 5.21 -19.49 -14.68
C PHE A 223 6.66 -19.38 -15.16
N GLY A 224 7.25 -18.19 -15.07
CA GLY A 224 8.65 -17.97 -15.41
C GLY A 224 9.17 -16.60 -15.00
N TYR A 225 10.49 -16.45 -15.19
CA TYR A 225 11.22 -15.20 -15.02
C TYR A 225 11.65 -14.70 -16.39
N PHE A 226 11.10 -13.58 -16.82
CA PHE A 226 11.29 -13.01 -18.15
C PHE A 226 12.18 -11.77 -18.08
N LEU A 227 13.21 -11.69 -18.91
CA LEU A 227 14.08 -10.54 -18.98
C LEU A 227 13.31 -9.33 -19.53
N ILE A 228 13.35 -8.22 -18.79
CA ILE A 228 12.91 -6.90 -19.28
C ILE A 228 14.11 -6.06 -19.70
N ASN A 229 15.15 -6.02 -18.86
CA ASN A 229 16.38 -5.31 -19.16
C ASN A 229 17.55 -5.91 -18.36
N TYR A 230 18.73 -5.96 -18.97
CA TYR A 230 19.98 -6.28 -18.31
C TYR A 230 21.01 -5.21 -18.68
N THR A 231 21.62 -4.61 -17.67
CA THR A 231 22.67 -3.60 -17.84
C THR A 231 23.91 -4.10 -17.10
N SER A 232 24.94 -4.36 -17.90
CA SER A 232 26.30 -4.73 -17.49
C SER A 232 27.22 -3.53 -17.47
#